data_AF-A0A9E7PPA5-F1
#
_entry.id   AF-A0A9E7PPA5-F1
#
_cell.length_a   1.000
_cell.length_b   1.000
_cell.length_c   1.000
_cell.angle_alpha   90.00
_cell.angle_beta   90.00
_cell.angle_gamma   90.00
#
_symmetry.space_group_name_H-M   'P 1'
#
loop_
_entity.id
_entity.type
_entity.pdbx_description
1 polymer ?
#
loop_
_entity_poly.entity_id
_entity_poly.type
_entity_poly.pdbx_seq_one_letter_code
_entity_poly.pdbx_strand_id
1 'polypeptide(L)'
;MKKNKLVMPILKWVGGKRQLLNEITEMMPKRIVSYCEPFVGGGAVLFYLQPKKAIVNDLNSELINVYNVIMDDIEELIIDLQKHNNESDYFYQVRDLDRDKNLYVELSNVEKASRMIFLNKTCYNGLFRVNRSGEFNTPFGRYKNPNIVNEPVLRALNKYFQKSEICFSSKDYFEVLSNIPKNTFVYLDPPYDPVSGTANFTGYNKGGFDRDEQIRLRDACNYLNDNGIKFLLSNSATDFIKELYVDYDINVVKAKRVINSVASKRGEIEEVLIKNYG
;
A
#
# COMPACT_ATOMS: atom_id res chain seq x y z
N MET A 1 4.24 -6.40 23.70
CA MET A 1 2.76 -6.22 23.78
C MET A 1 2.11 -7.23 22.85
N LYS A 2 0.97 -7.78 23.23
CA LYS A 2 0.21 -8.69 22.37
C LYS A 2 -0.28 -7.89 21.14
N LYS A 3 -0.02 -8.39 19.92
CA LYS A 3 -0.49 -7.76 18.68
C LYS A 3 -2.01 -7.65 18.69
N ASN A 4 -2.54 -6.48 18.31
CA ASN A 4 -3.98 -6.29 18.20
C ASN A 4 -4.44 -6.77 16.81
N LYS A 5 -5.26 -7.82 16.75
CA LYS A 5 -5.75 -8.40 15.47
C LYS A 5 -6.67 -7.46 14.68
N LEU A 6 -7.22 -6.42 15.32
CA LEU A 6 -8.03 -5.39 14.67
C LEU A 6 -7.19 -4.32 13.98
N VAL A 7 -5.89 -4.25 14.25
CA VAL A 7 -4.95 -3.40 13.50
C VAL A 7 -4.66 -4.13 12.19
N MET A 8 -5.37 -3.75 11.14
CA MET A 8 -5.33 -4.38 9.82
C MET A 8 -5.65 -3.36 8.73
N PRO A 9 -5.32 -3.65 7.45
CA PRO A 9 -5.64 -2.76 6.33
C PRO A 9 -7.12 -2.34 6.31
N ILE A 10 -7.38 -1.03 6.31
CA ILE A 10 -8.73 -0.48 6.16
C ILE A 10 -9.17 -0.44 4.71
N LEU A 11 -8.26 -0.22 3.76
CA LEU A 11 -8.54 -0.22 2.32
C LEU A 11 -8.16 -1.57 1.71
N LYS A 12 -8.95 -1.99 0.70
CA LYS A 12 -8.51 -3.04 -0.21
C LYS A 12 -7.56 -2.41 -1.23
N TRP A 13 -6.35 -2.95 -1.31
CA TRP A 13 -5.30 -2.44 -2.18
C TRP A 13 -4.78 -3.54 -3.10
N VAL A 14 -4.43 -3.16 -4.33
CA VAL A 14 -3.79 -4.10 -5.27
C VAL A 14 -2.40 -4.44 -4.77
N GLY A 15 -1.97 -5.69 -4.94
CA GLY A 15 -0.66 -6.15 -4.46
C GLY A 15 -0.61 -6.48 -2.97
N GLY A 16 -1.72 -6.40 -2.23
CA GLY A 16 -1.74 -6.60 -0.79
C GLY A 16 -1.10 -7.92 -0.32
N LYS A 17 -0.05 -7.82 0.49
CA LYS A 17 0.83 -8.92 0.91
C LYS A 17 0.30 -9.87 1.98
N ARG A 18 -1.01 -9.85 2.26
CA ARG A 18 -1.63 -10.68 3.30
C ARG A 18 -1.34 -12.17 3.15
N GLN A 19 -1.18 -12.66 1.93
CA GLN A 19 -0.92 -14.08 1.64
C GLN A 19 0.54 -14.48 1.80
N LEU A 20 1.47 -13.53 1.74
CA LEU A 20 2.92 -13.74 1.86
C LEU A 20 3.46 -13.29 3.22
N LEU A 21 2.59 -12.97 4.18
CA LEU A 21 3.01 -12.42 5.47
C LEU A 21 3.95 -13.35 6.22
N ASN A 22 3.73 -14.67 6.15
CA ASN A 22 4.57 -15.63 6.87
C ASN A 22 5.97 -15.65 6.25
N GLU A 23 6.05 -15.83 4.94
CA GLU A 23 7.28 -15.86 4.15
C GLU A 23 8.09 -14.57 4.33
N ILE A 24 7.44 -13.42 4.22
CA ILE A 24 8.07 -12.11 4.42
C ILE A 24 8.60 -12.00 5.85
N THR A 25 7.79 -12.31 6.86
CA THR A 25 8.15 -12.06 8.27
C THR A 25 9.17 -13.04 8.81
N GLU A 26 9.24 -14.27 8.29
CA GLU A 26 10.29 -15.24 8.58
C GLU A 26 11.66 -14.78 8.08
N MET A 27 11.69 -14.03 6.97
CA MET A 27 12.92 -13.47 6.40
C MET A 27 13.34 -12.14 7.04
N MET A 28 12.51 -11.52 7.86
CA MET A 28 12.84 -10.26 8.54
C MET A 28 13.85 -10.47 9.68
N PRO A 29 14.65 -9.44 10.02
CA PRO A 29 15.49 -9.49 11.20
C PRO A 29 14.66 -9.71 12.48
N LYS A 30 15.14 -10.59 13.36
CA LYS A 30 14.45 -10.90 14.64
C LYS A 30 14.20 -9.67 15.53
N ARG A 31 15.06 -8.65 15.41
CA ARG A 31 14.95 -7.39 16.15
C ARG A 31 14.94 -6.22 15.16
N ILE A 32 13.82 -5.50 15.13
CA ILE A 32 13.63 -4.26 14.37
C ILE A 32 13.52 -3.12 15.38
N VAL A 33 14.42 -2.13 15.29
CA VAL A 33 14.42 -0.96 16.17
C VAL A 33 13.56 0.16 15.57
N SER A 34 13.71 0.40 14.27
CA SER A 34 12.93 1.31 13.46
C SER A 34 12.53 0.59 12.17
N TYR A 35 11.32 0.83 11.68
CA TYR A 35 10.78 0.22 10.47
C TYR A 35 10.56 1.28 9.38
N CYS A 36 10.83 0.96 8.12
CA CYS A 36 10.47 1.81 7.00
C CYS A 36 9.77 1.00 5.90
N GLU A 37 8.64 1.52 5.41
CA GLU A 37 7.89 0.94 4.29
C GLU A 37 7.58 2.05 3.27
N PRO A 38 8.46 2.28 2.27
CA PRO A 38 8.31 3.39 1.32
C PRO A 38 7.15 3.25 0.32
N PHE A 39 6.62 2.03 0.18
CA PHE A 39 5.53 1.64 -0.72
C PHE A 39 4.43 0.94 0.08
N VAL A 40 3.83 1.65 1.04
CA VAL A 40 2.93 1.01 2.02
C VAL A 40 1.71 0.36 1.37
N GLY A 41 1.14 0.97 0.32
CA GLY A 41 -0.13 0.55 -0.24
C GLY A 41 -1.19 0.31 0.85
N GLY A 42 -1.73 -0.92 0.94
CA GLY A 42 -2.69 -1.28 1.98
C GLY A 42 -2.12 -1.44 3.40
N GLY A 43 -0.80 -1.44 3.58
CA GLY A 43 -0.11 -1.56 4.87
C GLY A 43 -0.18 -2.95 5.51
N ALA A 44 -0.28 -4.00 4.70
CA ALA A 44 -0.44 -5.38 5.21
C ALA A 44 0.72 -5.78 6.13
N VAL A 45 1.95 -5.43 5.77
CA VAL A 45 3.15 -5.77 6.54
C VAL A 45 3.26 -4.86 7.77
N LEU A 46 3.15 -3.53 7.61
CA LEU A 46 3.06 -2.58 8.73
C LEU A 46 2.10 -3.03 9.84
N PHE A 47 0.85 -3.32 9.50
CA PHE A 47 -0.19 -3.66 10.48
C PHE A 47 -0.05 -5.06 11.07
N TYR A 48 0.62 -5.97 10.35
CA TYR A 48 1.00 -7.26 10.91
C TYR A 48 2.14 -7.12 11.92
N LEU A 49 3.15 -6.29 11.64
CA LEU A 49 4.32 -6.10 12.50
C LEU A 49 3.99 -5.25 13.73
N GLN A 50 3.21 -4.18 13.56
CA GLN A 50 2.90 -3.17 14.58
C GLN A 50 4.17 -2.60 15.24
N PRO A 51 5.16 -2.12 14.45
CA PRO A 51 6.38 -1.54 14.99
C PRO A 51 6.07 -0.33 15.87
N LYS A 52 6.89 -0.13 16.91
CA LYS A 52 6.79 1.05 17.79
C LYS A 52 7.27 2.34 17.14
N LYS A 53 8.20 2.23 16.17
CA LYS A 53 8.74 3.35 15.40
C LYS A 53 8.68 3.00 13.92
N ALA A 54 8.03 3.82 13.11
CA ALA A 54 7.91 3.57 11.67
C ALA A 54 7.93 4.84 10.82
N ILE A 55 8.56 4.73 9.65
CA ILE A 55 8.53 5.72 8.57
C ILE A 55 7.77 5.09 7.41
N VAL A 56 6.60 5.62 7.12
CA VAL A 56 5.66 5.03 6.16
C VAL A 56 5.42 6.02 5.03
N ASN A 57 5.49 5.54 3.79
CA ASN A 57 5.31 6.38 2.62
C ASN A 57 4.51 5.69 1.52
N ASP A 58 3.87 6.50 0.69
CA ASP A 58 3.34 6.10 -0.61
C ASP A 58 3.27 7.33 -1.52
N LEU A 59 3.47 7.15 -2.82
CA LEU A 59 3.23 8.24 -3.78
C LEU A 59 1.76 8.65 -3.85
N ASN A 60 0.83 7.80 -3.42
CA ASN A 60 -0.58 8.13 -3.38
C ASN A 60 -0.92 9.01 -2.17
N SER A 61 -1.06 10.31 -2.40
CA SER A 61 -1.38 11.29 -1.35
C SER A 61 -2.78 11.11 -0.74
N GLU A 62 -3.76 10.60 -1.48
CA GLU A 62 -5.10 10.31 -0.92
C GLU A 62 -5.03 9.15 0.09
N LEU A 63 -4.26 8.11 -0.22
CA LEU A 63 -4.01 6.98 0.69
C LEU A 63 -3.34 7.47 1.99
N ILE A 64 -2.31 8.28 1.86
CA ILE A 64 -1.59 8.83 3.02
C ILE A 64 -2.49 9.76 3.84
N ASN A 65 -3.34 10.57 3.18
CA ASN A 65 -4.35 11.38 3.85
C ASN A 65 -5.31 10.53 4.69
N VAL A 66 -5.77 9.36 4.21
CA VAL A 66 -6.60 8.45 5.02
C VAL A 66 -5.91 8.05 6.31
N TYR A 67 -4.63 7.69 6.28
CA TYR A 67 -3.91 7.29 7.49
C TYR A 67 -3.64 8.45 8.45
N ASN A 68 -3.35 9.65 7.93
CA ASN A 68 -3.22 10.87 8.75
C ASN A 68 -4.54 11.22 9.44
N VAL A 69 -5.66 11.22 8.70
CA VAL A 69 -6.99 11.48 9.29
C VAL A 69 -7.36 10.43 10.33
N ILE A 70 -7.05 9.15 10.12
CA ILE A 70 -7.24 8.12 11.15
C ILE A 70 -6.37 8.39 12.39
N MET A 71 -5.18 8.96 12.22
CA MET A 71 -4.30 9.33 13.32
C MET A 71 -4.86 10.51 14.12
N ASP A 72 -5.31 11.56 13.45
CA ASP A 72 -5.56 12.88 14.06
C ASP A 72 -7.04 13.21 14.27
N ASP A 73 -7.93 12.81 13.36
CA ASP A 73 -9.34 13.27 13.28
C ASP A 73 -10.34 12.07 13.21
N ILE A 74 -10.13 11.07 14.07
CA ILE A 74 -10.85 9.80 14.02
C ILE A 74 -12.36 9.93 14.24
N GLU A 75 -12.81 10.82 15.13
CA GLU A 75 -14.24 10.96 15.42
C GLU A 75 -14.97 11.66 14.27
N GLU A 76 -14.38 12.72 13.74
CA GLU A 76 -14.88 13.45 12.56
C GLU A 76 -14.97 12.53 11.35
N LEU A 77 -13.97 11.66 11.14
CA LEU A 77 -14.00 10.66 10.07
C LEU A 77 -15.14 9.66 10.24
N ILE A 78 -15.36 9.15 11.46
CA ILE A 78 -16.46 8.19 11.70
C ILE A 78 -17.82 8.86 11.42
N ILE A 79 -18.00 10.10 11.88
CA ILE A 79 -19.23 10.87 11.65
C ILE A 79 -19.43 11.12 10.15
N ASP A 80 -18.39 11.51 9.43
CA ASP A 80 -18.50 11.76 7.98
C ASP A 80 -18.83 10.50 7.19
N LEU A 81 -18.18 9.37 7.52
CA LEU A 81 -18.44 8.08 6.88
C LEU A 81 -19.89 7.61 7.06
N GLN A 82 -20.55 7.95 8.17
CA GLN A 82 -21.95 7.61 8.43
C GLN A 82 -22.93 8.34 7.49
N LYS A 83 -22.52 9.41 6.82
CA LYS A 83 -23.35 10.15 5.86
C LYS A 83 -23.51 9.42 4.52
N HIS A 84 -22.63 8.46 4.23
CA HIS A 84 -22.59 7.80 2.94
C HIS A 84 -23.65 6.70 2.79
N ASN A 85 -24.37 6.74 1.66
CA ASN A 85 -25.38 5.74 1.32
C ASN A 85 -24.88 4.85 0.16
N ASN A 86 -25.13 3.55 0.22
CA ASN A 86 -24.69 2.59 -0.79
C ASN A 86 -25.67 2.51 -1.98
N GLU A 87 -25.88 3.62 -2.66
CA GLU A 87 -26.75 3.74 -3.83
C GLU A 87 -25.95 4.13 -5.07
N SER A 88 -26.37 3.65 -6.25
CA SER A 88 -25.60 3.83 -7.49
C SER A 88 -25.43 5.31 -7.85
N ASP A 89 -26.50 6.11 -7.75
CA ASP A 89 -26.46 7.52 -8.15
C ASP A 89 -25.61 8.34 -7.18
N TYR A 90 -25.78 8.09 -5.87
CA TYR A 90 -24.95 8.68 -4.83
C TYR A 90 -23.46 8.31 -4.99
N PHE A 91 -23.17 7.04 -5.32
CA PHE A 91 -21.80 6.60 -5.60
C PHE A 91 -21.16 7.44 -6.70
N TYR A 92 -21.86 7.67 -7.82
CA TYR A 92 -21.31 8.44 -8.94
C TYR A 92 -21.17 9.93 -8.61
N GLN A 93 -22.10 10.50 -7.82
CA GLN A 93 -21.96 11.87 -7.31
C GLN A 93 -20.68 12.02 -6.49
N VAL A 94 -20.45 11.14 -5.51
CA VAL A 94 -19.24 11.17 -4.66
C VAL A 94 -17.97 10.88 -5.48
N ARG A 95 -18.05 9.93 -6.43
CA ARG A 95 -16.93 9.58 -7.31
C ARG A 95 -16.49 10.79 -8.14
N ASP A 96 -17.45 11.53 -8.69
CA ASP A 96 -17.14 12.58 -9.66
C ASP A 96 -16.77 13.93 -9.00
N LEU A 97 -16.71 14.00 -7.66
CA LEU A 97 -16.18 15.16 -6.92
C LEU A 97 -14.76 15.56 -7.33
N ASP A 98 -13.92 14.62 -7.79
CA ASP A 98 -12.53 14.89 -8.20
C ASP A 98 -12.40 15.37 -9.67
N ARG A 99 -13.52 15.48 -10.39
CA ARG A 99 -13.57 15.99 -11.77
C ARG A 99 -13.46 17.51 -11.82
N ASP A 100 -14.02 18.19 -10.82
CA ASP A 100 -13.78 19.62 -10.59
C ASP A 100 -12.65 19.78 -9.57
N LYS A 101 -11.46 20.13 -10.07
CA LYS A 101 -10.28 20.28 -9.21
C LYS A 101 -10.40 21.43 -8.22
N ASN A 102 -11.13 22.49 -8.56
CA ASN A 102 -11.31 23.63 -7.65
C ASN A 102 -12.19 23.19 -6.49
N LEU A 103 -13.33 22.57 -6.78
CA LEU A 103 -14.23 22.04 -5.74
C LEU A 103 -13.53 20.98 -4.88
N TYR A 104 -12.75 20.08 -5.50
CA TYR A 104 -12.07 19.03 -4.76
C TYR A 104 -11.02 19.56 -3.79
N VAL A 105 -10.31 20.63 -4.14
CA VAL A 105 -9.32 21.25 -3.25
C VAL A 105 -9.98 21.80 -1.98
N GLU A 106 -11.18 22.38 -2.10
CA GLU A 106 -11.95 22.92 -0.98
C GLU A 106 -12.44 21.86 0.03
N LEU A 107 -12.50 20.58 -0.37
CA LEU A 107 -12.84 19.51 0.57
C LEU A 107 -11.78 19.39 1.68
N SER A 108 -12.24 19.24 2.91
CA SER A 108 -11.38 18.94 4.05
C SER A 108 -10.65 17.60 3.88
N ASN A 109 -9.57 17.41 4.64
CA ASN A 109 -8.85 16.13 4.67
C ASN A 109 -9.77 14.99 5.12
N VAL A 110 -10.67 15.25 6.07
CA VAL A 110 -11.68 14.29 6.55
C VAL A 110 -12.62 13.87 5.43
N GLU A 111 -13.19 14.82 4.68
CA GLU A 111 -14.09 14.53 3.55
C GLU A 111 -13.37 13.74 2.44
N LYS A 112 -12.11 14.10 2.12
CA LYS A 112 -11.29 13.37 1.15
C LYS A 112 -11.02 11.93 1.60
N ALA A 113 -10.67 11.73 2.87
CA ALA A 113 -10.42 10.40 3.44
C ALA A 113 -11.70 9.55 3.49
N SER A 114 -12.80 10.14 3.95
CA SER A 114 -14.13 9.54 4.02
C SER A 114 -14.59 9.08 2.63
N ARG A 115 -14.50 9.98 1.64
CA ARG A 115 -14.73 9.68 0.22
C ARG A 115 -13.91 8.49 -0.26
N MET A 116 -12.60 8.47 0.01
CA MET A 116 -11.72 7.40 -0.46
C MET A 116 -12.11 6.04 0.13
N ILE A 117 -12.40 5.98 1.44
CA ILE A 117 -12.86 4.77 2.11
C ILE A 117 -14.20 4.33 1.52
N PHE A 118 -15.17 5.23 1.39
CA PHE A 118 -16.48 4.91 0.82
C PHE A 118 -16.36 4.33 -0.59
N LEU A 119 -15.62 4.99 -1.48
CA LEU A 119 -15.41 4.50 -2.84
C LEU A 119 -14.71 3.14 -2.84
N ASN A 120 -13.68 2.94 -2.01
CA ASN A 120 -13.01 1.64 -1.91
C ASN A 120 -13.93 0.52 -1.43
N LYS A 121 -14.86 0.80 -0.50
CA LYS A 121 -15.79 -0.20 0.04
C LYS A 121 -16.97 -0.50 -0.88
N THR A 122 -17.28 0.40 -1.81
CA THR A 122 -18.49 0.31 -2.65
C THR A 122 -18.20 0.11 -4.13
N CYS A 123 -16.99 0.41 -4.61
CA CYS A 123 -16.61 0.24 -6.02
C CYS A 123 -16.31 -1.22 -6.39
N TYR A 124 -16.35 -1.53 -7.68
CA TYR A 124 -16.10 -2.86 -8.22
C TYR A 124 -14.77 -3.45 -7.73
N ASN A 125 -14.86 -4.58 -7.02
CA ASN A 125 -13.73 -5.30 -6.43
C ASN A 125 -12.88 -4.50 -5.45
N GLY A 126 -13.34 -3.36 -4.94
CA GLY A 126 -12.54 -2.46 -4.10
C GLY A 126 -11.23 -2.02 -4.75
N LEU A 127 -11.25 -1.89 -6.09
CA LEU A 127 -10.09 -1.52 -6.88
C LEU A 127 -9.95 -0.01 -6.89
N PHE A 128 -8.92 0.52 -6.23
CA PHE A 128 -8.52 1.91 -6.43
C PHE A 128 -7.82 2.04 -7.79
N ARG A 129 -8.36 2.85 -8.70
CA ARG A 129 -7.78 3.12 -10.01
C ARG A 129 -8.13 4.54 -10.45
N VAL A 130 -7.14 5.22 -11.02
CA VAL A 130 -7.29 6.56 -11.57
C VAL A 130 -7.08 6.58 -13.08
N ASN A 131 -7.67 7.56 -13.76
CA ASN A 131 -7.38 7.84 -15.17
C ASN A 131 -6.10 8.67 -15.32
N ARG A 132 -5.76 9.05 -16.56
CA ARG A 132 -4.57 9.90 -16.85
C ARG A 132 -4.66 11.31 -16.23
N SER A 133 -5.86 11.77 -15.88
CA SER A 133 -6.10 13.04 -15.19
C SER A 133 -5.99 12.90 -13.66
N GLY A 134 -5.66 11.71 -13.15
CA GLY A 134 -5.58 11.43 -11.71
C GLY A 134 -6.95 11.29 -11.04
N GLU A 135 -8.00 11.06 -11.81
CA GLU A 135 -9.38 11.01 -11.32
C GLU A 135 -9.85 9.57 -11.14
N PHE A 136 -10.53 9.27 -10.04
CA PHE A 136 -11.00 7.93 -9.72
C PHE A 136 -12.01 7.42 -10.76
N ASN A 137 -11.79 6.23 -11.32
CA ASN A 137 -12.58 5.74 -12.46
C ASN A 137 -13.10 4.29 -12.32
N THR A 138 -13.08 3.70 -11.12
CA THR A 138 -13.68 2.39 -10.89
C THR A 138 -15.21 2.51 -10.79
N PRO A 139 -16.01 1.64 -11.45
CA PRO A 139 -17.46 1.70 -11.40
C PRO A 139 -18.03 1.18 -10.07
N PHE A 140 -19.33 1.40 -9.85
CA PHE A 140 -20.04 0.90 -8.67
C PHE A 140 -20.03 -0.63 -8.59
N GLY A 141 -19.76 -1.19 -7.40
CA GLY A 141 -19.56 -2.62 -7.18
C GLY A 141 -20.81 -3.42 -6.82
N ARG A 142 -21.94 -2.76 -6.52
CA ARG A 142 -23.25 -3.39 -6.20
C ARG A 142 -23.20 -4.37 -5.01
N TYR A 143 -22.36 -4.09 -4.01
CA TYR A 143 -22.38 -4.87 -2.76
C TYR A 143 -23.69 -4.65 -2.01
N LYS A 144 -24.27 -5.69 -1.40
CA LYS A 144 -25.49 -5.55 -0.60
C LYS A 144 -25.24 -4.76 0.69
N ASN A 145 -24.25 -5.19 1.47
CA ASN A 145 -23.90 -4.61 2.77
C ASN A 145 -22.38 -4.34 2.85
N PRO A 146 -21.86 -3.31 2.18
CA PRO A 146 -20.45 -2.95 2.28
C PRO A 146 -20.15 -2.44 3.70
N ASN A 147 -19.03 -2.88 4.27
CA ASN A 147 -18.57 -2.39 5.57
C ASN A 147 -17.86 -1.03 5.41
N ILE A 148 -18.65 0.01 5.14
CA ILE A 148 -18.21 1.41 4.96
C ILE A 148 -17.61 1.91 6.28
N VAL A 149 -18.38 1.83 7.37
CA VAL A 149 -17.98 2.26 8.71
C VAL A 149 -17.49 1.05 9.51
N ASN A 150 -16.22 0.68 9.36
CA ASN A 150 -15.59 -0.34 10.20
C ASN A 150 -14.97 0.28 11.46
N GLU A 151 -15.83 0.83 12.32
CA GLU A 151 -15.42 1.55 13.53
C GLU A 151 -14.44 0.76 14.44
N PRO A 152 -14.62 -0.56 14.69
CA PRO A 152 -13.66 -1.31 15.49
C PRO A 152 -12.23 -1.32 14.91
N VAL A 153 -12.09 -1.39 13.59
CA VAL A 153 -10.77 -1.35 12.93
C VAL A 153 -10.21 0.07 12.92
N LEU A 154 -11.03 1.07 12.62
CA LEU A 154 -10.62 2.48 12.62
C LEU A 154 -10.08 2.91 13.99
N ARG A 155 -10.81 2.61 15.07
CA ARG A 155 -10.38 2.90 16.45
C ARG A 155 -9.15 2.08 16.86
N ALA A 156 -9.02 0.84 16.39
CA ALA A 156 -7.83 0.03 16.65
C ALA A 156 -6.58 0.61 15.98
N LEU A 157 -6.70 1.10 14.74
CA LEU A 157 -5.64 1.79 14.01
C LEU A 157 -5.25 3.09 14.70
N ASN A 158 -6.22 3.96 15.02
CA ASN A 158 -5.97 5.20 15.75
C ASN A 158 -5.23 4.93 17.07
N LYS A 159 -5.71 3.99 17.88
CA LYS A 159 -5.04 3.61 19.14
C LYS A 159 -3.63 3.05 18.95
N TYR A 160 -3.35 2.39 17.83
CA TYR A 160 -2.01 1.92 17.49
C TYR A 160 -1.10 3.09 17.11
N PHE A 161 -1.59 4.02 16.28
CA PHE A 161 -0.87 5.22 15.86
C PHE A 161 -0.53 6.11 17.05
N GLN A 162 -1.49 6.38 17.92
CA GLN A 162 -1.30 7.19 19.13
C GLN A 162 -0.30 6.60 20.16
N LYS A 163 0.03 5.31 20.04
CA LYS A 163 0.98 4.62 20.93
C LYS A 163 2.35 4.40 20.30
N SER A 164 2.53 4.77 19.04
CA SER A 164 3.70 4.47 18.24
C SER A 164 4.24 5.77 17.63
N GLU A 165 5.54 5.84 17.42
CA GLU A 165 6.17 6.95 16.70
C GLU A 165 6.11 6.63 15.20
N ILE A 166 4.96 6.89 14.57
CA ILE A 166 4.75 6.63 13.14
C ILE A 166 4.67 7.96 12.39
N CYS A 167 5.44 8.09 11.32
CA CYS A 167 5.35 9.21 10.40
C CYS A 167 4.83 8.71 9.05
N PHE A 168 3.74 9.30 8.56
CA PHE A 168 3.23 9.07 7.23
C PHE A 168 3.64 10.24 6.32
N SER A 169 4.08 9.92 5.10
CA SER A 169 4.48 10.92 4.11
C SER A 169 4.06 10.48 2.70
N SER A 170 3.94 11.45 1.80
CA SER A 170 3.70 11.18 0.38
C SER A 170 4.75 11.88 -0.46
N LYS A 171 5.84 11.14 -0.72
CA LYS A 171 7.06 11.61 -1.36
C LYS A 171 7.65 10.52 -2.24
N ASP A 172 8.64 10.91 -3.06
CA ASP A 172 9.45 9.94 -3.77
C ASP A 172 10.16 8.99 -2.78
N TYR A 173 10.18 7.70 -3.08
CA TYR A 173 10.74 6.70 -2.17
C TYR A 173 12.23 6.94 -1.90
N PHE A 174 12.99 7.47 -2.87
CA PHE A 174 14.41 7.74 -2.69
C PHE A 174 14.65 8.88 -1.69
N GLU A 175 13.79 9.92 -1.69
CA GLU A 175 13.85 11.00 -0.70
C GLU A 175 13.64 10.46 0.72
N VAL A 176 12.69 9.54 0.89
CA VAL A 176 12.44 8.89 2.18
C VAL A 176 13.66 8.08 2.61
N LEU A 177 14.15 7.18 1.74
CA LEU A 177 15.30 6.31 2.02
C LEU A 177 16.59 7.08 2.30
N SER A 178 16.80 8.24 1.70
CA SER A 178 17.98 9.08 1.93
C SER A 178 18.04 9.66 3.34
N ASN A 179 16.91 9.74 4.04
CA ASN A 179 16.78 10.43 5.33
C ASN A 179 16.46 9.49 6.51
N ILE A 180 16.52 8.18 6.32
CA ILE A 180 16.19 7.23 7.41
C ILE A 180 17.37 7.02 8.39
N PRO A 181 17.08 6.73 9.68
CA PRO A 181 18.11 6.34 10.64
C PRO A 181 18.83 5.04 10.24
N LYS A 182 20.16 4.95 10.49
CA LYS A 182 20.97 3.77 10.12
C LYS A 182 20.51 2.43 10.72
N ASN A 183 19.83 2.44 11.86
CA ASN A 183 19.31 1.24 12.53
C ASN A 183 17.88 0.87 12.10
N THR A 184 17.43 1.40 10.96
CA THR A 184 16.13 1.11 10.35
C THR A 184 16.19 -0.17 9.53
N PHE A 185 15.13 -0.98 9.61
CA PHE A 185 14.89 -2.05 8.67
C PHE A 185 13.89 -1.57 7.61
N VAL A 186 14.22 -1.75 6.34
CA VAL A 186 13.42 -1.29 5.20
C VAL A 186 12.71 -2.47 4.53
N TYR A 187 11.40 -2.37 4.35
CA TYR A 187 10.64 -3.28 3.50
C TYR A 187 10.18 -2.55 2.24
N LEU A 188 10.54 -3.09 1.08
CA LEU A 188 10.26 -2.51 -0.23
C LEU A 188 9.27 -3.40 -0.98
N ASP A 189 8.11 -2.84 -1.33
CA ASP A 189 7.09 -3.52 -2.12
C ASP A 189 6.62 -2.65 -3.30
N PRO A 190 7.49 -2.41 -4.29
CA PRO A 190 7.16 -1.55 -5.42
C PRO A 190 6.08 -2.18 -6.31
N PRO A 191 5.52 -1.42 -7.27
CA PRO A 191 4.86 -2.05 -8.42
C PRO A 191 5.82 -3.03 -9.12
N TYR A 192 5.33 -4.23 -9.44
CA TYR A 192 6.16 -5.31 -9.97
C TYR A 192 6.51 -5.16 -11.45
N ASP A 193 7.64 -5.75 -11.86
CA ASP A 193 7.94 -5.97 -13.28
C ASP A 193 6.84 -6.87 -13.92
N PRO A 194 6.33 -6.51 -15.10
CA PRO A 194 5.31 -7.31 -15.76
C PRO A 194 5.83 -8.69 -16.19
N VAL A 195 5.19 -9.76 -15.72
CA VAL A 195 5.53 -11.16 -16.09
C VAL A 195 5.30 -11.45 -17.59
N SER A 196 4.54 -10.60 -18.29
CA SER A 196 4.44 -10.60 -19.75
C SER A 196 4.14 -9.19 -20.27
N GLY A 197 4.52 -8.87 -21.51
CA GLY A 197 4.25 -7.57 -22.13
C GLY A 197 2.75 -7.20 -22.26
N THR A 198 1.85 -8.17 -22.07
CA THR A 198 0.38 -8.00 -22.05
C THR A 198 -0.20 -7.89 -20.63
N ALA A 199 0.62 -8.07 -19.58
CA ALA A 199 0.20 -8.01 -18.18
C ALA A 199 0.37 -6.62 -17.54
N ASN A 200 0.50 -5.56 -18.36
CA ASN A 200 0.56 -4.16 -17.91
C ASN A 200 -0.78 -3.70 -17.32
N PHE A 201 -1.04 -4.11 -16.07
CA PHE A 201 -2.19 -3.66 -15.29
C PHE A 201 -1.84 -2.54 -14.29
N THR A 202 -0.63 -1.96 -14.36
CA THR A 202 -0.18 -0.90 -13.44
C THR A 202 -0.64 0.48 -13.92
N GLY A 203 -1.96 0.70 -13.89
CA GLY A 203 -2.56 2.04 -14.04
C GLY A 203 -2.41 2.90 -12.79
N TYR A 204 -1.24 2.86 -12.13
CA TYR A 204 -0.93 3.61 -10.93
C TYR A 204 0.09 4.68 -11.26
N ASN A 205 -0.32 5.93 -11.11
CA ASN A 205 0.42 7.17 -11.33
C ASN A 205 0.68 7.57 -12.79
N LYS A 206 0.56 8.88 -12.99
CA LYS A 206 0.85 9.61 -14.23
C LYS A 206 2.37 9.61 -14.40
N GLY A 207 2.92 8.52 -14.94
CA GLY A 207 4.37 8.29 -15.06
C GLY A 207 4.77 6.80 -15.06
N GLY A 208 3.96 5.92 -14.47
CA GLY A 208 4.26 4.48 -14.39
C GLY A 208 5.45 4.14 -13.47
N PHE A 209 5.62 2.86 -13.17
CA PHE A 209 6.81 2.32 -12.51
C PHE A 209 7.37 1.24 -13.45
N ASP A 210 8.19 1.70 -14.39
CA ASP A 210 8.74 0.88 -15.47
C ASP A 210 10.11 0.29 -15.08
N ARG A 211 10.83 -0.28 -16.06
CA ARG A 211 12.14 -0.89 -15.82
C ARG A 211 13.21 0.13 -15.43
N ASP A 212 13.11 1.38 -15.87
CA ASP A 212 14.05 2.43 -15.46
C ASP A 212 13.83 2.77 -13.98
N GLU A 213 12.58 2.81 -13.52
CA GLU A 213 12.26 2.92 -12.08
C GLU A 213 12.69 1.68 -11.27
N GLN A 214 12.63 0.46 -11.84
CA GLN A 214 13.20 -0.73 -11.19
C GLN A 214 14.73 -0.60 -11.03
N ILE A 215 15.44 -0.10 -12.04
CA ILE A 215 16.88 0.16 -11.97
C ILE A 215 17.18 1.23 -10.92
N ARG A 216 16.40 2.32 -10.88
CA ARG A 216 16.53 3.36 -9.84
C ARG A 216 16.27 2.82 -8.44
N LEU A 217 15.33 1.88 -8.28
CA LEU A 217 15.10 1.19 -7.01
C LEU A 217 16.26 0.27 -6.63
N ARG A 218 16.89 -0.42 -7.58
CA ARG A 218 18.13 -1.18 -7.34
C ARG A 218 19.24 -0.24 -6.85
N ASP A 219 19.40 0.93 -7.45
CA ASP A 219 20.40 1.91 -7.00
C ASP A 219 20.12 2.40 -5.58
N ALA A 220 18.84 2.55 -5.20
CA ALA A 220 18.45 2.82 -3.82
C ALA A 220 18.82 1.66 -2.87
N CYS A 221 18.67 0.41 -3.31
CA CYS A 221 19.09 -0.76 -2.54
C CYS A 221 20.62 -0.81 -2.36
N ASN A 222 21.40 -0.44 -3.38
CA ASN A 222 22.85 -0.27 -3.28
C ASN A 222 23.20 0.77 -2.22
N TYR A 223 22.55 1.94 -2.24
CA TYR A 223 22.73 2.97 -1.22
C TYR A 223 22.45 2.45 0.19
N LEU A 224 21.35 1.71 0.40
CA LEU A 224 21.03 1.10 1.70
C LEU A 224 22.13 0.12 2.13
N ASN A 225 22.59 -0.72 1.21
CA ASN A 225 23.64 -1.70 1.44
C ASN A 225 24.96 -1.05 1.87
N ASP A 226 25.41 -0.03 1.13
CA ASP A 226 26.67 0.68 1.40
C ASP A 226 26.65 1.41 2.75
N ASN A 227 25.44 1.77 3.23
CA ASN A 227 25.24 2.38 4.53
C ASN A 227 24.96 1.37 5.67
N GLY A 228 25.04 0.07 5.40
CA GLY A 228 24.79 -1.00 6.36
C GLY A 228 23.33 -1.10 6.82
N ILE A 229 22.40 -0.55 6.04
CA ILE A 229 20.97 -0.57 6.31
C ILE A 229 20.38 -1.85 5.71
N LYS A 230 19.63 -2.59 6.54
CA LYS A 230 19.03 -3.85 6.15
C LYS A 230 17.74 -3.62 5.37
N PHE A 231 17.59 -4.27 4.21
CA PHE A 231 16.36 -4.23 3.45
C PHE A 231 15.88 -5.63 3.04
N LEU A 232 14.56 -5.76 2.89
CA LEU A 232 13.89 -6.87 2.23
C LEU A 232 13.00 -6.31 1.14
N LEU A 233 13.13 -6.82 -0.08
CA LEU A 233 12.38 -6.37 -1.25
C LEU A 233 11.54 -7.52 -1.82
N SER A 234 10.28 -7.25 -2.13
CA SER A 234 9.41 -8.19 -2.87
C SER A 234 9.20 -7.75 -4.31
N ASN A 235 9.26 -8.69 -5.25
CA ASN A 235 8.99 -8.41 -6.67
C ASN A 235 8.56 -9.70 -7.42
N SER A 236 8.21 -9.58 -8.70
CA SER A 236 8.00 -10.74 -9.57
C SER A 236 9.30 -11.49 -9.85
N ALA A 237 9.25 -12.82 -9.98
CA ALA A 237 10.43 -13.65 -10.26
C ALA A 237 10.84 -13.68 -11.76
N THR A 238 10.88 -12.54 -12.43
CA THR A 238 11.32 -12.43 -13.84
C THR A 238 12.84 -12.49 -13.95
N ASP A 239 13.35 -12.88 -15.11
CA ASP A 239 14.80 -12.92 -15.35
C ASP A 239 15.44 -11.54 -15.21
N PHE A 240 14.75 -10.49 -15.67
CA PHE A 240 15.18 -9.10 -15.50
C PHE A 240 15.40 -8.75 -14.01
N ILE A 241 14.46 -9.08 -13.13
CA ILE A 241 14.60 -8.81 -11.70
C ILE A 241 15.71 -9.66 -11.07
N LYS A 242 15.81 -10.94 -11.44
CA LYS A 242 16.87 -11.83 -10.90
C LYS A 242 18.27 -11.35 -11.30
N GLU A 243 18.44 -10.90 -12.54
CA GLU A 243 19.69 -10.32 -13.03
C GLU A 243 19.98 -8.96 -12.36
N LEU A 244 18.97 -8.11 -12.21
CA LEU A 244 19.11 -6.78 -11.61
C LEU A 244 19.60 -6.83 -10.15
N TYR A 245 19.24 -7.86 -9.41
CA TYR A 245 19.59 -8.03 -7.99
C TYR A 245 20.55 -9.20 -7.73
N VAL A 246 21.35 -9.61 -8.73
CA VAL A 246 22.23 -10.79 -8.67
C VAL A 246 23.23 -10.77 -7.50
N ASP A 247 23.62 -9.58 -7.02
CA ASP A 247 24.56 -9.40 -5.92
C ASP A 247 23.95 -9.59 -4.51
N TYR A 248 22.64 -9.87 -4.43
CA TYR A 248 21.89 -10.04 -3.18
C TYR A 248 21.37 -11.47 -2.99
N ASP A 249 20.94 -11.81 -1.78
CA ASP A 249 20.30 -13.10 -1.51
C ASP A 249 18.85 -13.10 -2.03
N ILE A 250 18.62 -13.84 -3.12
CA ILE A 250 17.33 -13.96 -3.82
C ILE A 250 16.64 -15.27 -3.42
N ASN A 251 15.45 -15.17 -2.83
CA ASN A 251 14.64 -16.32 -2.44
C ASN A 251 13.35 -16.34 -3.27
N VAL A 252 13.11 -17.42 -4.01
CA VAL A 252 11.86 -17.59 -4.77
C VAL A 252 10.77 -18.15 -3.87
N VAL A 253 9.61 -17.48 -3.85
CA VAL A 253 8.43 -17.88 -3.10
C VAL A 253 7.22 -18.02 -4.02
N LYS A 254 6.26 -18.85 -3.63
CA LYS A 254 5.06 -19.13 -4.44
C LYS A 254 3.86 -18.35 -3.91
N ALA A 255 3.35 -17.41 -4.69
CA ALA A 255 2.15 -16.65 -4.37
C ALA A 255 0.91 -17.22 -5.11
N LYS A 256 -0.22 -17.28 -4.41
CA LYS A 256 -1.51 -17.73 -4.98
C LYS A 256 -2.29 -16.56 -5.57
N ARG A 257 -2.45 -16.45 -6.90
CA ARG A 257 -3.37 -15.46 -7.49
C ARG A 257 -4.83 -15.86 -7.29
N VAL A 258 -5.56 -15.17 -6.41
CA VAL A 258 -7.01 -15.35 -6.21
C VAL A 258 -7.85 -14.52 -7.20
N ILE A 259 -7.27 -13.46 -7.79
CA ILE A 259 -7.99 -12.46 -8.60
C ILE A 259 -7.79 -12.72 -10.10
N ASN A 260 -8.12 -13.92 -10.58
CA ASN A 260 -8.28 -14.18 -12.02
C ASN A 260 -9.70 -14.69 -12.28
N SER A 261 -10.43 -13.97 -13.14
CA SER A 261 -11.81 -14.30 -13.53
C SER A 261 -11.91 -15.60 -14.35
N VAL A 262 -10.78 -16.08 -14.86
CA VAL A 262 -10.67 -17.33 -15.64
C VAL A 262 -10.02 -18.41 -14.78
N ALA A 263 -10.78 -19.47 -14.46
CA ALA A 263 -10.33 -20.56 -13.59
C ALA A 263 -9.08 -21.29 -14.12
N SER A 264 -8.91 -21.41 -15.44
CA SER A 264 -7.74 -22.05 -16.08
C SER A 264 -6.45 -21.22 -16.06
N LYS A 265 -6.52 -19.93 -15.68
CA LYS A 265 -5.36 -19.04 -15.49
C LYS A 265 -5.04 -18.80 -14.00
N ARG A 266 -5.64 -19.58 -13.10
CA ARG A 266 -5.26 -19.64 -11.69
C ARG A 266 -4.04 -20.56 -11.58
N GLY A 267 -2.85 -19.97 -11.63
CA GLY A 267 -1.57 -20.65 -11.38
C GLY A 267 -0.86 -20.04 -10.18
N GLU A 268 0.05 -20.80 -9.58
CA GLU A 268 1.08 -20.24 -8.70
C GLU A 268 1.94 -19.28 -9.52
N ILE A 269 2.18 -18.09 -8.99
CA ILE A 269 3.14 -17.17 -9.57
C ILE A 269 4.31 -17.09 -8.63
N GLU A 270 5.49 -17.19 -9.22
CA GLU A 270 6.73 -17.04 -8.50
C GLU A 270 6.97 -15.54 -8.25
N GLU A 271 7.19 -15.22 -6.99
CA GLU A 271 7.68 -13.93 -6.53
C GLU A 271 9.09 -14.15 -5.97
N VAL A 272 9.88 -13.09 -5.91
CA VAL A 272 11.19 -13.09 -5.24
C VAL A 272 11.15 -12.23 -3.99
N LEU A 273 11.83 -12.71 -2.95
CA LEU A 273 12.20 -11.97 -1.76
C LEU A 273 13.71 -11.79 -1.76
N ILE A 274 14.16 -10.54 -1.83
CA ILE A 274 15.56 -10.15 -2.03
C ILE A 274 16.04 -9.40 -0.79
N LYS A 275 17.19 -9.80 -0.21
CA LYS A 275 17.74 -9.16 0.99
C LYS A 275 19.26 -9.01 0.95
N ASN A 276 19.80 -8.07 1.73
CA ASN A 276 21.24 -7.78 1.84
C ASN A 276 21.87 -8.24 3.16
N TYR A 277 21.27 -9.21 3.85
CA TYR A 277 21.77 -9.69 5.14
C TYR A 277 21.62 -11.20 5.28
N GLY A 278 22.56 -11.80 6.02
CA GLY A 278 22.62 -13.21 6.40
C GLY A 278 23.63 -13.37 7.53
#